data_AF-A0AAV1HU63-F1
#
_entry.id   AF-A0AAV1HU63-F1
#
_cell.length_a   1.000
_cell.length_b   1.000
_cell.length_c   1.000
_cell.angle_alpha   90.00
_cell.angle_beta   90.00
_cell.angle_gamma   90.00
#
_symmetry.space_group_name_H-M   'P 1'
#
loop_
_entity.id
_entity.type
_entity.pdbx_description
1 polymer ?
#
loop_
_entity_poly.entity_id
_entity_poly.type
_entity_poly.pdbx_seq_one_letter_code
_entity_poly.pdbx_strand_id
1 'polypeptide(L)'
;MSQGVKQPIGQKRLTNIAVVRYKKKGKRFEIACYKNKVVNWRNGVEKDLDEVLQTTTVFTNVSKAAVSKQEDLIDVFGTDDEEKVCLMILAEGDLQISEKERDVELSSLFKDVASIIAEKCINPKTQRPYTITMIERALRDCHFSVDPKRSAKQQALQAVQPLKEQLPIERARMRLKIQIPSGSREELMALLQSRQATIESQDLGLSNNQVTVMCLVEPGAFREMHSFVQKSCDGSGRLEVISLAATEDVPSVHAAPAHDSLPGVPGGPRAAPEPSQQALPAVSSPARRPDEPVAARETGGQTRSRSAQAQSISVVYPKGSIAGLPDEHASRRERFAELDELQPGWQVELRSRGAGGAVDAAFYTPAGDAVGAFANARRQALQSSKQR
;
A
#
# COMPACT_ATOMS: atom_id res chain seq x y z
N MET A 1 61.53 -8.23 30.29
CA MET A 1 60.72 -7.55 29.25
C MET A 1 59.57 -8.48 28.87
N SER A 2 58.45 -8.40 29.57
CA SER A 2 57.26 -9.21 29.24
C SER A 2 56.74 -8.78 27.87
N GLN A 3 56.72 -9.70 26.90
CA GLN A 3 56.12 -9.44 25.61
C GLN A 3 54.61 -9.27 25.83
N GLY A 4 54.11 -8.05 25.67
CA GLY A 4 52.68 -7.75 25.75
C GLY A 4 51.91 -8.63 24.77
N VAL A 5 50.88 -9.30 25.27
CA VAL A 5 49.96 -10.12 24.47
C VAL A 5 49.41 -9.24 23.35
N LYS A 6 49.78 -9.55 22.09
CA LYS A 6 49.28 -8.87 20.89
C LYS A 6 47.83 -9.29 20.65
N GLN A 7 46.91 -8.75 21.44
CA GLN A 7 45.49 -8.89 21.14
C GLN A 7 45.22 -8.21 19.79
N PRO A 8 44.46 -8.87 18.88
CA PRO A 8 44.07 -8.24 17.63
C PRO A 8 43.29 -6.95 17.97
N ILE A 9 43.68 -5.85 17.34
CA ILE A 9 43.05 -4.54 17.55
C ILE A 9 41.55 -4.72 17.28
N GLY A 10 40.73 -4.45 18.30
CA GLY A 10 39.28 -4.56 18.23
C GLY A 10 38.68 -3.54 17.27
N GLN A 11 38.69 -3.84 15.97
CA GLN A 11 38.09 -2.98 14.96
C GLN A 11 36.58 -3.25 14.93
N LYS A 12 35.81 -2.40 15.62
CA LYS A 12 34.34 -2.41 15.56
C LYS A 12 33.89 -1.81 14.23
N ARG A 13 33.55 -2.67 13.26
CA ARG A 13 32.96 -2.25 11.99
C ARG A 13 31.44 -2.27 12.11
N LEU A 14 30.81 -1.12 11.90
CA LEU A 14 29.37 -1.00 11.79
C LEU A 14 28.97 -1.55 10.40
N THR A 15 28.17 -2.62 10.37
CA THR A 15 27.86 -3.39 9.15
C THR A 15 26.69 -2.82 8.34
N ASN A 16 25.83 -2.00 8.95
CA ASN A 16 24.57 -1.53 8.37
C ASN A 16 24.56 0.00 8.16
N ILE A 17 25.63 0.55 7.58
CA ILE A 17 25.74 1.98 7.28
C ILE A 17 25.37 2.24 5.81
N ALA A 18 24.54 3.25 5.57
CA ALA A 18 24.47 3.97 4.29
C ALA A 18 25.40 5.18 4.33
N VAL A 19 26.04 5.46 3.20
CA VAL A 19 26.90 6.63 3.05
C VAL A 19 26.23 7.62 2.12
N VAL A 20 26.04 8.86 2.58
CA VAL A 20 25.65 9.97 1.70
C VAL A 20 26.90 10.79 1.42
N ARG A 21 27.22 10.99 0.15
CA ARG A 21 28.42 11.70 -0.30
C ARG A 21 28.06 13.06 -0.86
N TYR A 22 28.80 14.07 -0.43
CA TYR A 22 28.75 15.41 -0.99
C TYR A 22 30.14 15.84 -1.48
N LYS A 23 30.21 16.46 -2.66
CA LYS A 23 31.48 16.92 -3.24
C LYS A 23 31.35 18.38 -3.66
N LYS A 24 32.12 19.26 -3.02
CA LYS A 24 32.12 20.70 -3.30
C LYS A 24 33.52 21.27 -3.11
N LYS A 25 33.88 22.25 -3.94
CA LYS A 25 35.23 22.87 -3.98
C LYS A 25 36.38 21.85 -4.01
N GLY A 26 36.19 20.72 -4.71
CA GLY A 26 37.20 19.65 -4.82
C GLY A 26 37.37 18.76 -3.58
N LYS A 27 36.77 19.12 -2.44
CA LYS A 27 36.76 18.31 -1.20
C LYS A 27 35.55 17.36 -1.19
N ARG A 28 35.71 16.22 -0.51
CA ARG A 28 34.65 15.19 -0.35
C ARG A 28 34.25 15.11 1.11
N PHE A 29 32.95 15.08 1.34
CA PHE A 29 32.35 14.93 2.66
C PHE A 29 31.35 13.78 2.59
N GLU A 30 31.33 12.96 3.63
CA GLU A 30 30.53 11.76 3.74
C GLU A 30 29.94 11.69 5.15
N ILE A 31 28.67 11.30 5.23
CA ILE A 31 27.97 11.08 6.50
C ILE A 31 27.51 9.63 6.60
N ALA A 32 27.49 9.12 7.83
CA ALA A 32 27.02 7.77 8.13
C ALA A 32 25.55 7.81 8.56
N CYS A 33 24.68 7.22 7.75
CA CYS A 33 23.24 7.22 7.96
C CYS A 33 22.69 5.79 8.03
N TYR A 34 21.47 5.65 8.53
CA TYR A 34 20.71 4.41 8.38
C TYR A 34 20.08 4.32 6.98
N LYS A 35 20.23 3.17 6.33
CA LYS A 35 19.85 2.93 4.93
C LYS A 35 18.42 3.33 4.57
N ASN A 36 17.44 2.93 5.40
CA ASN A 36 16.02 3.18 5.11
C ASN A 36 15.55 4.58 5.51
N LYS A 37 16.33 5.29 6.32
CA LYS A 37 15.93 6.56 6.94
C LYS A 37 16.22 7.76 6.04
N VAL A 38 17.27 7.69 5.21
CA VAL A 38 17.63 8.77 4.28
C VAL A 38 16.52 9.05 3.25
N VAL A 39 15.87 8.01 2.73
CA VAL A 39 14.77 8.18 1.77
C VAL A 39 13.55 8.79 2.47
N ASN A 40 13.22 8.35 3.68
CA ASN A 40 12.14 8.91 4.49
C ASN A 40 12.36 10.38 4.82
N TRP A 41 13.60 10.75 5.13
CA TRP A 41 14.00 12.15 5.36
C TRP A 41 13.74 13.01 4.13
N ARG A 42 14.15 12.55 2.94
CA ARG A 42 13.91 13.27 1.68
C ARG A 42 12.43 13.40 1.34
N ASN A 43 11.63 12.40 1.72
CA ASN A 43 10.19 12.41 1.57
C ASN A 43 9.48 13.24 2.66
N GLY A 44 10.21 13.75 3.66
CA GLY A 44 9.67 14.54 4.76
C GLY A 44 8.86 13.76 5.80
N VAL A 45 9.00 12.43 5.82
CA VAL A 45 8.29 11.53 6.75
C VAL A 45 8.92 11.58 8.14
N GLU A 46 10.24 11.62 8.21
CA GLU A 46 11.01 11.72 9.46
C GLU A 46 11.68 13.09 9.53
N LYS A 47 11.70 13.68 10.74
CA LYS A 47 12.21 15.04 11.00
C LYS A 47 13.29 15.10 12.06
N ASP A 48 13.54 13.98 12.75
CA ASP A 48 14.54 13.90 13.82
C ASP A 48 15.88 13.44 13.25
N LEU A 49 16.92 14.26 13.42
CA LEU A 49 18.24 14.02 12.82
C LEU A 49 18.94 12.79 13.42
N ASP A 50 18.77 12.57 14.72
CA ASP A 50 19.38 11.46 15.47
C ASP A 50 18.86 10.07 15.03
N GLU A 51 17.66 10.01 14.45
CA GLU A 51 17.10 8.75 13.95
C GLU A 51 17.62 8.42 12.55
N VAL A 52 18.04 9.43 11.78
CA VAL A 52 18.56 9.28 10.42
C VAL A 52 20.07 9.03 10.42
N LEU A 53 20.81 9.78 11.24
CA LEU A 53 22.26 9.69 11.34
C LEU A 53 22.67 8.62 12.36
N GLN A 54 23.77 7.92 12.10
CA GLN A 54 24.40 7.07 13.15
C GLN A 54 25.32 7.89 14.06
N THR A 55 25.90 8.95 13.51
CA THR A 55 26.82 9.84 14.22
C THR A 55 26.74 11.21 13.54
N THR A 56 26.74 12.27 14.34
CA THR A 56 26.66 13.66 13.88
C THR A 56 27.96 14.16 13.23
N THR A 57 29.04 13.38 13.29
CA THR A 57 30.35 13.76 12.76
C THR A 57 30.43 13.61 11.24
N VAL A 58 31.06 14.60 10.59
CA VAL A 58 31.24 14.62 9.13
C VAL A 58 32.60 14.03 8.76
N PHE A 59 32.60 13.01 7.92
CA PHE A 59 33.82 12.30 7.49
C PHE A 59 34.28 12.76 6.11
N THR A 60 35.58 12.70 5.83
CA THR A 60 36.10 12.71 4.45
C THR A 60 35.95 11.33 3.80
N ASN A 61 36.00 10.27 4.61
CA ASN A 61 35.73 8.90 4.20
C ASN A 61 35.17 8.07 5.36
N VAL A 62 33.93 7.60 5.22
CA VAL A 62 33.26 6.82 6.28
C VAL A 62 33.89 5.43 6.43
N SER A 63 34.29 4.78 5.34
CA SER A 63 34.90 3.43 5.40
C SER A 63 36.25 3.41 6.12
N LYS A 64 36.98 4.53 6.12
CA LYS A 64 38.26 4.70 6.81
C LYS A 64 38.13 5.45 8.14
N ALA A 65 36.92 5.85 8.53
CA ALA A 65 36.64 6.70 9.69
C ALA A 65 37.51 7.98 9.72
N ALA A 66 37.79 8.56 8.55
CA ALA A 66 38.59 9.78 8.45
C ALA A 66 37.69 11.00 8.64
N VAL A 67 37.84 11.73 9.75
CA VAL A 67 37.04 12.91 10.08
C VAL A 67 37.44 14.12 9.22
N SER A 68 36.51 15.00 8.92
CA SER A 68 36.78 16.25 8.20
C SER A 68 37.39 17.28 9.12
N LYS A 69 38.35 18.08 8.63
CA LYS A 69 38.90 19.19 9.41
C LYS A 69 37.88 20.32 9.51
N GLN A 70 37.84 21.03 10.63
CA GLN A 70 36.95 22.18 10.83
C GLN A 70 37.21 23.29 9.80
N GLU A 71 38.48 23.52 9.44
CA GLU A 71 38.88 24.46 8.37
C GLU A 71 38.19 24.13 7.03
N ASP A 72 38.12 22.85 6.68
CA ASP A 72 37.50 22.40 5.44
C ASP A 72 35.97 22.58 5.45
N LEU A 73 35.35 22.45 6.62
CA LEU A 73 33.92 22.67 6.81
C LEU A 73 33.56 24.15 6.64
N ILE A 74 34.31 25.04 7.29
CA ILE A 74 34.10 26.49 7.19
C ILE A 74 34.32 26.96 5.75
N ASP A 75 35.36 26.47 5.07
CA ASP A 75 35.63 26.82 3.67
C ASP A 75 34.48 26.47 2.72
N VAL A 76 33.83 25.33 2.92
CA VAL A 76 32.87 24.75 1.97
C VAL A 76 31.42 25.11 2.32
N PHE A 77 31.08 25.05 3.60
CA PHE A 77 29.74 25.23 4.13
C PHE A 77 29.55 26.58 4.81
N GLY A 78 30.63 27.32 5.12
CA GLY A 78 30.55 28.60 5.83
C GLY A 78 30.19 28.48 7.31
N THR A 79 30.18 27.27 7.86
CA THR A 79 29.85 26.96 9.25
C THR A 79 30.72 25.81 9.76
N ASP A 80 30.98 25.81 11.06
CA ASP A 80 31.65 24.77 11.83
C ASP A 80 30.66 23.80 12.51
N ASP A 81 29.36 24.12 12.47
CA ASP A 81 28.30 23.34 13.10
C ASP A 81 28.02 22.06 12.30
N GLU A 82 28.45 20.92 12.84
CA GLU A 82 28.33 19.61 12.20
C GLU A 82 26.87 19.22 11.92
N GLU A 83 25.92 19.63 12.77
CA GLU A 83 24.49 19.32 12.57
C GLU A 83 23.95 20.01 11.32
N LYS A 84 24.25 21.31 11.16
CA LYS A 84 23.85 22.08 9.98
C LYS A 84 24.51 21.55 8.71
N VAL A 85 25.78 21.14 8.81
CA VAL A 85 26.47 20.52 7.68
C VAL A 85 25.82 19.19 7.30
N CYS A 86 25.48 18.35 8.27
CA CYS A 86 24.79 17.08 8.01
C CYS A 86 23.44 17.30 7.32
N LEU A 87 22.67 18.30 7.72
CA LEU A 87 21.41 18.68 7.07
C LEU A 87 21.60 19.06 5.60
N MET A 88 22.63 19.88 5.30
CA MET A 88 22.97 20.23 3.91
C MET A 88 23.40 19.01 3.09
N ILE A 89 24.21 18.13 3.67
CA ILE A 89 24.67 16.90 2.99
C ILE A 89 23.50 15.93 2.76
N LEU A 90 22.56 15.79 3.69
CA LEU A 90 21.38 14.94 3.51
C LEU A 90 20.48 15.44 2.36
N ALA A 91 20.34 16.76 2.23
CA ALA A 91 19.52 17.40 1.22
C ALA A 91 20.15 17.37 -0.18
N GLU A 92 21.41 17.76 -0.31
CA GLU A 92 22.08 17.91 -1.63
C GLU A 92 23.02 16.74 -1.99
N GLY A 93 23.38 15.89 -1.03
CA GLY A 93 24.32 14.79 -1.26
C GLY A 93 23.73 13.65 -2.10
N ASP A 94 24.60 12.81 -2.63
CA ASP A 94 24.23 11.60 -3.34
C ASP A 94 24.25 10.40 -2.36
N LEU A 95 23.11 9.71 -2.23
CA LEU A 95 23.04 8.47 -1.45
C LEU A 95 23.76 7.36 -2.23
N GLN A 96 24.78 6.77 -1.63
CA GLN A 96 25.45 5.61 -2.19
C GLN A 96 24.65 4.35 -1.87
N ILE A 97 23.84 3.93 -2.83
CA ILE A 97 23.06 2.69 -2.76
C ILE A 97 23.98 1.51 -3.08
N SER A 98 23.82 0.41 -2.35
CA SER A 98 24.53 -0.85 -2.64
C SER A 98 24.06 -1.44 -3.98
N GLU A 99 24.92 -2.20 -4.67
CA GLU A 99 24.55 -2.87 -5.92
C GLU A 99 23.30 -3.76 -5.75
N LYS A 100 23.25 -4.56 -4.68
CA LYS A 100 22.09 -5.40 -4.36
C LYS A 100 20.81 -4.60 -4.12
N GLU A 101 20.91 -3.43 -3.49
CA GLU A 101 19.75 -2.57 -3.21
C GLU A 101 19.26 -1.90 -4.49
N ARG A 102 20.20 -1.46 -5.34
CA ARG A 102 19.91 -0.94 -6.67
C ARG A 102 19.19 -1.98 -7.53
N ASP A 103 19.64 -3.24 -7.49
CA ASP A 103 18.99 -4.33 -8.23
C ASP A 103 17.57 -4.58 -7.73
N VAL A 104 17.36 -4.54 -6.41
CA VAL A 104 16.01 -4.68 -5.83
C VAL A 104 15.11 -3.53 -6.27
N GLU A 105 15.58 -2.28 -6.19
CA GLU A 105 14.84 -1.09 -6.61
C GLU A 105 14.49 -1.11 -8.11
N LEU A 106 15.45 -1.50 -8.96
CA LEU A 106 15.21 -1.66 -10.40
C LEU A 106 14.22 -2.80 -10.67
N SER A 107 14.33 -3.92 -9.95
CA SER A 107 13.41 -5.04 -10.10
C SER A 107 11.99 -4.73 -9.63
N SER A 108 11.82 -3.96 -8.55
CA SER A 108 10.51 -3.50 -8.09
C SER A 108 9.91 -2.53 -9.08
N LEU A 109 10.69 -1.56 -9.57
CA LEU A 109 10.21 -0.59 -10.54
C LEU A 109 9.85 -1.24 -11.88
N PHE A 110 10.60 -2.27 -12.30
CA PHE A 110 10.28 -3.09 -13.47
C PHE A 110 8.95 -3.84 -13.30
N LYS A 111 8.72 -4.44 -12.12
CA LYS A 111 7.45 -5.11 -11.79
C LYS A 111 6.28 -4.12 -11.78
N ASP A 112 6.48 -2.93 -11.23
CA ASP A 112 5.47 -1.88 -11.21
C ASP A 112 5.10 -1.43 -12.62
N VAL A 113 6.09 -1.26 -13.50
CA VAL A 113 5.87 -0.97 -14.92
C VAL A 113 5.07 -2.09 -15.59
N ALA A 114 5.45 -3.35 -15.40
CA ALA A 114 4.73 -4.49 -15.95
C ALA A 114 3.29 -4.58 -15.44
N SER A 115 3.07 -4.32 -14.15
CA SER A 115 1.74 -4.30 -13.52
C SER A 115 0.86 -3.21 -14.12
N ILE A 116 1.39 -2.00 -14.31
CA ILE A 116 0.65 -0.90 -14.94
C ILE A 116 0.26 -1.25 -16.38
N ILE A 117 1.17 -1.86 -17.14
CA ILE A 117 0.87 -2.28 -18.52
C ILE A 117 -0.19 -3.37 -18.53
N ALA A 118 -0.13 -4.34 -17.61
CA ALA A 118 -1.11 -5.43 -17.50
C ALA A 118 -2.52 -4.91 -17.19
N GLU A 119 -2.63 -3.92 -16.32
CA GLU A 119 -3.91 -3.32 -15.95
C GLU A 119 -4.49 -2.45 -17.07
N LYS A 120 -3.64 -1.80 -17.88
CA LYS A 120 -4.07 -0.80 -18.87
C LYS A 120 -4.04 -1.26 -20.31
N CYS A 121 -3.51 -2.46 -20.60
CA CYS A 121 -3.40 -3.00 -21.95
C CYS A 121 -4.13 -4.32 -22.08
N ILE A 122 -4.72 -4.53 -23.25
CA ILE A 122 -5.48 -5.73 -23.61
C ILE A 122 -4.99 -6.26 -24.95
N ASN A 123 -5.31 -7.52 -25.21
CA ASN A 123 -5.15 -8.08 -26.54
C ASN A 123 -6.32 -7.59 -27.43
N PRO A 124 -6.06 -6.96 -28.58
CA PRO A 124 -7.13 -6.42 -29.44
C PRO A 124 -8.03 -7.51 -30.04
N LYS A 125 -7.52 -8.75 -30.20
CA LYS A 125 -8.28 -9.86 -30.78
C LYS A 125 -9.18 -10.56 -29.76
N THR A 126 -8.71 -10.70 -28.53
CA THR A 126 -9.43 -11.46 -27.49
C THR A 126 -10.11 -10.58 -26.45
N GLN A 127 -9.86 -9.26 -26.46
CA GLN A 127 -10.33 -8.29 -25.47
C GLN A 127 -10.02 -8.67 -24.00
N ARG A 128 -9.01 -9.53 -23.81
CA ARG A 128 -8.56 -10.00 -22.49
C ARG A 128 -7.25 -9.32 -22.08
N PRO A 129 -7.08 -9.03 -20.78
CA PRO A 129 -5.83 -8.49 -20.25
C PRO A 129 -4.74 -9.56 -20.27
N TYR A 130 -3.49 -9.12 -20.40
CA TYR A 130 -2.33 -9.99 -20.27
C TYR A 130 -1.97 -10.19 -18.78
N THR A 131 -1.36 -11.34 -18.47
CA THR A 131 -0.82 -11.56 -17.13
C THR A 131 0.49 -10.77 -16.95
N ILE A 132 0.79 -10.39 -15.71
CA ILE A 132 2.00 -9.64 -15.36
C ILE A 132 3.25 -10.37 -15.86
N THR A 133 3.32 -11.69 -15.66
CA THR A 133 4.47 -12.52 -16.07
C THR A 133 4.69 -12.54 -17.58
N MET A 134 3.62 -12.49 -18.40
CA MET A 134 3.76 -12.43 -19.86
C MET A 134 4.37 -11.09 -20.29
N ILE A 135 3.93 -10.00 -19.67
CA ILE A 135 4.47 -8.66 -19.95
C ILE A 135 5.91 -8.54 -19.47
N GLU A 136 6.25 -9.06 -18.28
CA GLU A 136 7.64 -9.09 -17.79
C GLU A 136 8.57 -9.83 -18.75
N ARG A 137 8.14 -10.98 -19.27
CA ARG A 137 8.91 -11.73 -20.27
C ARG A 137 9.09 -10.91 -21.54
N ALA A 138 8.01 -10.35 -22.07
CA ALA A 138 8.06 -9.54 -23.29
C ALA A 138 8.93 -8.29 -23.13
N LEU A 139 8.90 -7.64 -21.96
CA LEU A 139 9.76 -6.49 -21.66
C LEU A 139 11.26 -6.88 -21.61
N ARG A 140 11.58 -8.06 -21.09
CA ARG A 140 12.94 -8.62 -21.13
C ARG A 140 13.39 -8.95 -22.55
N ASP A 141 12.50 -9.52 -23.35
CA ASP A 141 12.77 -9.87 -24.76
C ASP A 141 12.97 -8.60 -25.61
N CYS A 142 12.27 -7.51 -25.29
CA CYS A 142 12.47 -6.19 -25.91
C CYS A 142 13.69 -5.43 -25.36
N HIS A 143 14.44 -6.01 -24.42
CA HIS A 143 15.58 -5.37 -23.74
C HIS A 143 15.26 -3.98 -23.16
N PHE A 144 14.05 -3.80 -22.61
CA PHE A 144 13.64 -2.52 -22.04
C PHE A 144 14.40 -2.21 -20.74
N SER A 145 15.11 -1.08 -20.72
CA SER A 145 15.86 -0.61 -19.55
C SER A 145 15.03 0.38 -18.74
N VAL A 146 14.87 0.12 -17.44
CA VAL A 146 14.13 0.99 -16.51
C VAL A 146 15.02 2.06 -15.89
N ASP A 147 14.49 3.28 -15.82
CA ASP A 147 15.17 4.46 -15.25
C ASP A 147 14.62 4.79 -13.85
N PRO A 148 15.40 4.76 -12.78
CA PRO A 148 14.90 5.06 -11.43
C PRO A 148 14.51 6.53 -11.23
N LYS A 149 14.98 7.44 -12.11
CA LYS A 149 14.64 8.88 -12.04
C LYS A 149 13.26 9.21 -12.61
N ARG A 150 12.67 8.31 -13.39
CA ARG A 150 11.39 8.54 -14.07
C ARG A 150 10.29 7.78 -13.35
N SER A 151 9.06 8.30 -13.36
CA SER A 151 7.93 7.58 -12.78
C SER A 151 7.63 6.29 -13.55
N ALA A 152 7.18 5.25 -12.85
CA ALA A 152 6.78 3.98 -13.46
C ALA A 152 5.70 4.17 -14.53
N LYS A 153 4.77 5.12 -14.33
CA LYS A 153 3.70 5.44 -15.30
C LYS A 153 4.24 6.00 -16.62
N GLN A 154 5.19 6.93 -16.57
CA GLN A 154 5.79 7.48 -17.79
C GLN A 154 6.57 6.40 -18.54
N GLN A 155 7.30 5.55 -17.82
CA GLN A 155 8.03 4.44 -18.40
C GLN A 155 7.11 3.40 -19.03
N ALA A 156 5.99 3.07 -18.38
CA ALA A 156 4.98 2.18 -18.94
C ALA A 156 4.43 2.70 -20.28
N LEU A 157 4.17 4.00 -20.40
CA LEU A 157 3.69 4.58 -21.67
C LEU A 157 4.72 4.45 -22.80
N GLN A 158 6.02 4.57 -22.47
CA GLN A 158 7.12 4.40 -23.43
C GLN A 158 7.32 2.93 -23.79
N ALA A 159 7.21 2.03 -22.81
CA ALA A 159 7.40 0.59 -22.97
C ALA A 159 6.33 -0.09 -23.84
N VAL A 160 5.12 0.48 -23.92
CA VAL A 160 4.04 -0.05 -24.78
C VAL A 160 4.40 -0.01 -26.28
N GLN A 161 5.21 0.95 -26.73
CA GLN A 161 5.60 1.05 -28.15
C GLN A 161 6.47 -0.13 -28.62
N PRO A 162 7.64 -0.42 -28.00
CA PRO A 162 8.46 -1.58 -28.40
C PRO A 162 7.74 -2.91 -28.16
N LEU A 163 6.92 -3.01 -27.11
CA LEU A 163 6.14 -4.22 -26.85
C LEU A 163 5.14 -4.56 -27.97
N LYS A 164 4.65 -3.55 -28.71
CA LYS A 164 3.68 -3.75 -29.81
C LYS A 164 4.28 -4.49 -31.00
N GLU A 165 5.61 -4.50 -31.15
CA GLU A 165 6.31 -5.22 -32.23
C GLU A 165 6.32 -6.74 -32.01
N GLN A 166 6.38 -7.17 -30.74
CA GLN A 166 6.47 -8.60 -30.36
C GLN A 166 5.12 -9.19 -29.94
N LEU A 167 4.25 -8.39 -29.31
CA LEU A 167 2.94 -8.81 -28.85
C LEU A 167 1.86 -7.87 -29.38
N PRO A 168 0.70 -8.40 -29.84
CA PRO A 168 -0.44 -7.57 -30.19
C PRO A 168 -1.04 -7.00 -28.90
N ILE A 169 -0.53 -5.84 -28.48
CA ILE A 169 -1.01 -5.10 -27.32
C ILE A 169 -1.63 -3.77 -27.77
N GLU A 170 -2.77 -3.44 -27.20
CA GLU A 170 -3.43 -2.15 -27.37
C GLU A 170 -3.86 -1.62 -26.00
N ARG A 171 -3.92 -0.29 -25.85
CA ARG A 171 -4.43 0.30 -24.62
C ARG A 171 -5.93 0.01 -24.51
N ALA A 172 -6.36 -0.36 -23.31
CA ALA A 172 -7.77 -0.61 -23.03
C ALA A 172 -8.59 0.66 -23.26
N ARG A 173 -9.72 0.52 -23.97
CA ARG A 173 -10.70 1.60 -24.13
C ARG A 173 -11.48 1.77 -22.82
N MET A 174 -11.88 2.99 -22.51
CA MET A 174 -12.73 3.32 -21.36
C MET A 174 -14.20 3.18 -21.77
N ARG A 175 -15.01 2.59 -20.90
CA ARG A 175 -16.47 2.57 -21.05
C ARG A 175 -17.05 3.79 -20.34
N LEU A 176 -17.64 4.69 -21.11
CA LEU A 176 -18.16 5.98 -20.66
C LEU A 176 -19.67 6.02 -20.87
N LYS A 177 -20.37 6.54 -19.87
CA LYS A 177 -21.80 6.84 -19.91
C LYS A 177 -21.98 8.34 -19.93
N ILE A 178 -22.48 8.84 -21.04
CA ILE A 178 -22.68 10.26 -21.29
C ILE A 178 -24.17 10.53 -21.28
N GLN A 179 -24.62 11.42 -20.41
CA GLN A 179 -26.00 11.89 -20.33
C GLN A 179 -26.03 13.34 -20.79
N ILE A 180 -26.78 13.62 -21.84
CA ILE A 180 -26.90 14.96 -22.42
C ILE A 180 -28.36 15.28 -22.78
N PRO A 181 -28.77 16.56 -22.85
CA PRO A 181 -30.07 16.94 -23.40
C PRO A 181 -30.21 16.56 -24.88
N SER A 182 -31.45 16.34 -25.33
CA SER A 182 -31.76 15.90 -26.70
C SER A 182 -31.21 16.82 -27.81
N GLY A 183 -31.03 18.11 -27.54
CA GLY A 183 -30.58 19.10 -28.52
C GLY A 183 -29.12 18.94 -28.97
N SER A 184 -28.24 18.42 -28.10
CA SER A 184 -26.79 18.32 -28.39
C SER A 184 -26.38 16.90 -28.85
N ARG A 185 -27.36 16.05 -29.20
CA ARG A 185 -27.14 14.64 -29.58
C ARG A 185 -26.32 14.50 -30.86
N GLU A 186 -26.65 15.25 -31.90
CA GLU A 186 -26.00 15.13 -33.21
C GLU A 186 -24.53 15.54 -33.14
N GLU A 187 -24.24 16.62 -32.40
CA GLU A 187 -22.87 17.07 -32.12
C GLU A 187 -22.06 16.03 -31.32
N LEU A 188 -22.67 15.42 -30.30
CA LEU A 188 -22.02 14.34 -29.54
C LEU A 188 -21.69 13.15 -30.44
N MET A 189 -22.62 12.74 -31.31
CA MET A 189 -22.42 11.62 -32.22
C MET A 189 -21.31 11.92 -33.24
N ALA A 190 -21.26 13.14 -33.78
CA ALA A 190 -20.19 13.58 -34.66
C ALA A 190 -18.82 13.58 -33.94
N LEU A 191 -18.77 14.04 -32.68
CA LEU A 191 -17.55 14.04 -31.88
C LEU A 191 -17.08 12.61 -31.56
N LEU A 192 -18.00 11.70 -31.21
CA LEU A 192 -17.69 10.28 -31.00
C LEU A 192 -17.14 9.61 -32.27
N GLN A 193 -17.74 9.88 -33.44
CA GLN A 193 -17.25 9.36 -34.72
C GLN A 193 -15.86 9.91 -35.08
N SER A 194 -15.63 11.21 -34.87
CA SER A 194 -14.33 11.85 -35.14
C SER A 194 -13.18 11.26 -34.32
N ARG A 195 -13.49 10.73 -33.13
CA ARG A 195 -12.54 10.12 -32.19
C ARG A 195 -12.53 8.59 -32.22
N GLN A 196 -13.15 7.97 -33.23
CA GLN A 196 -13.22 6.51 -33.40
C GLN A 196 -13.82 5.78 -32.17
N ALA A 197 -14.73 6.42 -31.46
CA ALA A 197 -15.44 5.80 -30.34
C ALA A 197 -16.44 4.75 -30.86
N THR A 198 -16.50 3.60 -30.18
CA THR A 198 -17.50 2.55 -30.47
C THR A 198 -18.71 2.75 -29.57
N ILE A 199 -19.89 2.96 -30.14
CA ILE A 199 -21.14 3.14 -29.38
C ILE A 199 -21.71 1.76 -29.08
N GLU A 200 -21.88 1.42 -27.80
CA GLU A 200 -22.44 0.13 -27.37
C GLU A 200 -23.97 0.19 -27.26
N SER A 201 -24.50 1.24 -26.63
CA SER A 201 -25.93 1.44 -26.47
C SER A 201 -26.30 2.92 -26.41
N GLN A 202 -27.51 3.22 -26.87
CA GLN A 202 -28.10 4.55 -26.80
C GLN A 202 -29.53 4.42 -26.30
N ASP A 203 -29.76 4.91 -25.08
CA ASP A 203 -31.08 4.98 -24.48
C ASP A 203 -31.63 6.39 -24.63
N LEU A 204 -32.78 6.46 -25.32
CA LEU A 204 -33.60 7.66 -25.36
C LEU A 204 -34.47 7.64 -24.11
N GLY A 205 -34.13 8.48 -23.12
CA GLY A 205 -34.93 8.65 -21.93
C GLY A 205 -36.27 9.31 -22.29
N LEU A 206 -37.27 8.49 -22.63
CA LEU A 206 -38.60 8.89 -23.10
C LEU A 206 -39.35 9.84 -22.12
N SER A 207 -38.92 9.93 -20.86
CA SER A 207 -39.57 10.74 -19.81
C SER A 207 -38.87 12.06 -19.47
N ASN A 208 -37.57 12.24 -19.79
CA ASN A 208 -36.74 13.30 -19.19
C ASN A 208 -36.12 14.29 -20.21
N ASN A 209 -36.41 14.15 -21.51
CA ASN A 209 -35.74 14.90 -22.59
C ASN A 209 -34.19 14.81 -22.53
N GLN A 210 -33.67 13.68 -22.04
CA GLN A 210 -32.25 13.39 -21.90
C GLN A 210 -31.91 12.11 -22.65
N VAL A 211 -30.76 12.12 -23.31
CA VAL A 211 -30.19 11.01 -24.06
C VAL A 211 -29.02 10.46 -23.26
N THR A 212 -29.05 9.15 -23.01
CA THR A 212 -27.92 8.44 -22.39
C THR A 212 -27.22 7.62 -23.47
N VAL A 213 -25.91 7.84 -23.64
CA VAL A 213 -25.07 7.12 -24.59
C VAL A 213 -23.98 6.38 -23.84
N MET A 214 -23.86 5.07 -24.06
CA MET A 214 -22.73 4.28 -23.63
C MET A 214 -21.77 4.08 -24.79
N CYS A 215 -20.50 4.45 -24.58
CA CYS A 215 -19.47 4.36 -25.60
C CYS A 215 -18.13 3.88 -25.04
N LEU A 216 -17.37 3.20 -25.89
CA LEU A 216 -15.99 2.79 -25.68
C LEU A 216 -15.08 3.80 -26.36
N VAL A 217 -14.22 4.46 -25.57
CA VAL A 217 -13.39 5.57 -26.04
C VAL A 217 -11.96 5.40 -25.55
N GLU A 218 -10.97 5.82 -26.36
CA GLU A 218 -9.60 5.88 -25.88
C GLU A 218 -9.44 6.89 -24.72
N PRO A 219 -8.60 6.59 -23.71
CA PRO A 219 -8.39 7.50 -22.57
C PRO A 219 -7.95 8.92 -22.95
N GLY A 220 -7.29 9.10 -24.10
CA GLY A 220 -6.84 10.41 -24.59
C GLY A 220 -7.99 11.35 -24.95
N ALA A 221 -9.13 10.83 -25.41
CA ALA A 221 -10.28 11.63 -25.83
C ALA A 221 -11.21 12.02 -24.66
N PHE A 222 -11.00 11.47 -23.45
CA PHE A 222 -11.81 11.78 -22.27
C PHE A 222 -11.88 13.27 -21.96
N ARG A 223 -10.74 13.99 -22.05
CA ARG A 223 -10.68 15.42 -21.71
C ARG A 223 -11.55 16.27 -22.64
N GLU A 224 -11.58 15.92 -23.92
CA GLU A 224 -12.37 16.64 -24.91
C GLU A 224 -13.85 16.35 -24.75
N MET A 225 -14.23 15.09 -24.50
CA MET A 225 -15.63 14.73 -24.24
C MET A 225 -16.15 15.41 -22.97
N HIS A 226 -15.36 15.45 -21.90
CA HIS A 226 -15.71 16.19 -20.70
C HIS A 226 -15.88 17.69 -20.97
N SER A 227 -14.97 18.31 -21.74
CA SER A 227 -15.11 19.71 -22.13
C SER A 227 -16.33 19.96 -23.01
N PHE A 228 -16.68 19.03 -23.90
CA PHE A 228 -17.85 19.12 -24.76
C PHE A 228 -19.14 19.07 -23.92
N VAL A 229 -19.25 18.08 -23.03
CA VAL A 229 -20.41 17.93 -22.13
C VAL A 229 -20.59 19.15 -21.22
N GLN A 230 -19.51 19.79 -20.79
CA GLN A 230 -19.61 21.02 -20.00
C GLN A 230 -20.06 22.24 -20.81
N LYS A 231 -19.59 22.40 -22.05
CA LYS A 231 -19.87 23.58 -22.89
C LYS A 231 -21.19 23.48 -23.65
N SER A 232 -21.46 22.33 -24.30
CA SER A 232 -22.63 22.14 -25.16
C SER A 232 -23.90 21.81 -24.37
N CYS A 233 -23.80 21.62 -23.04
CA CYS A 233 -24.96 21.30 -22.20
C CYS A 233 -25.17 22.29 -21.05
N ASP A 234 -24.47 23.43 -21.00
CA ASP A 234 -24.59 24.46 -19.94
C ASP A 234 -24.62 23.85 -18.51
N GLY A 235 -23.81 22.82 -18.27
CA GLY A 235 -23.74 22.11 -16.98
C GLY A 235 -24.85 21.10 -16.68
N SER A 236 -25.82 20.91 -17.57
CA SER A 236 -26.88 19.87 -17.44
C SER A 236 -26.43 18.48 -17.88
N GLY A 237 -25.30 18.37 -18.57
CA GLY A 237 -24.73 17.11 -19.03
C GLY A 237 -23.92 16.41 -17.93
N ARG A 238 -24.06 15.08 -17.83
CA ARG A 238 -23.36 14.25 -16.86
C ARG A 238 -22.52 13.20 -17.57
N LEU A 239 -21.24 13.14 -17.25
CA LEU A 239 -20.31 12.13 -17.77
C LEU A 239 -19.87 11.21 -16.63
N GLU A 240 -20.22 9.93 -16.71
CA GLU A 240 -19.85 8.89 -15.76
C GLU A 240 -18.88 7.90 -16.41
N VAL A 241 -17.79 7.57 -15.72
CA VAL A 241 -16.88 6.48 -16.15
C VAL A 241 -17.42 5.19 -15.57
N ILE A 242 -17.88 4.28 -16.43
CA ILE A 242 -18.36 2.95 -16.00
C ILE A 242 -17.16 2.03 -15.74
N SER A 243 -16.21 1.98 -16.68
CA SER A 243 -14.99 1.19 -16.54
C SER A 243 -13.79 1.91 -17.14
N LEU A 244 -12.66 1.86 -16.43
CA LEU A 244 -11.37 2.41 -16.85
C LEU A 244 -10.66 1.52 -17.89
N ALA A 245 -11.03 0.24 -17.95
CA ALA A 245 -10.54 -0.72 -18.91
C ALA A 245 -11.70 -1.65 -19.28
N ALA A 246 -12.31 -1.41 -20.44
CA ALA A 246 -13.34 -2.27 -20.98
C ALA A 246 -12.69 -3.60 -21.38
N THR A 247 -12.87 -4.60 -20.52
CA THR A 247 -12.66 -6.00 -20.86
C THR A 247 -14.04 -6.64 -20.97
N GLU A 248 -14.19 -7.66 -21.80
CA GLU A 248 -15.40 -8.48 -21.73
C GLU A 248 -15.39 -9.18 -20.37
N ASP A 249 -16.32 -8.79 -19.48
CA ASP A 249 -16.52 -9.41 -18.18
C ASP A 249 -16.86 -10.90 -18.38
N VAL A 250 -15.86 -11.77 -18.31
CA VAL A 250 -16.09 -13.19 -18.05
C VAL A 250 -16.25 -13.30 -16.53
N PRO A 251 -17.40 -13.76 -16.00
CA PRO A 251 -17.56 -13.93 -14.57
C PRO A 251 -16.44 -14.83 -14.04
N SER A 252 -15.73 -14.35 -13.02
CA SER A 252 -14.64 -15.03 -12.35
C SER A 252 -15.15 -16.35 -11.74
N VAL A 253 -14.96 -17.46 -12.43
CA VAL A 253 -15.12 -18.79 -11.85
C VAL A 253 -13.94 -19.03 -10.91
N HIS A 254 -14.22 -18.91 -9.61
CA HIS A 254 -13.42 -19.58 -8.59
C HIS A 254 -13.44 -21.08 -8.88
N ALA A 255 -12.28 -21.61 -9.29
CA ALA A 255 -12.08 -23.03 -9.49
C ALA A 255 -11.98 -23.73 -8.12
N ALA A 256 -12.95 -24.60 -7.83
CA ALA A 256 -12.77 -25.78 -6.98
C ALA A 256 -12.93 -27.01 -7.89
N PRO A 257 -12.05 -28.02 -7.82
CA PRO A 257 -12.02 -29.08 -8.82
C PRO A 257 -13.02 -30.18 -8.45
N ALA A 258 -13.86 -30.56 -9.41
CA ALA A 258 -14.55 -31.84 -9.40
C ALA A 258 -14.31 -32.51 -10.76
N HIS A 259 -13.61 -33.64 -10.70
CA HIS A 259 -13.32 -34.56 -11.78
C HIS A 259 -14.62 -35.11 -12.40
N ASP A 260 -14.70 -35.15 -13.73
CA ASP A 260 -15.64 -35.98 -14.49
C ASP A 260 -14.87 -36.54 -15.71
N SER A 261 -14.42 -37.80 -15.63
CA SER A 261 -14.99 -39.00 -16.26
C SER A 261 -14.99 -38.97 -17.80
N LEU A 262 -14.07 -39.73 -18.41
CA LEU A 262 -14.11 -40.14 -19.81
C LEU A 262 -14.53 -41.63 -19.91
N PRO A 263 -15.24 -42.05 -20.98
CA PRO A 263 -15.68 -43.43 -21.16
C PRO A 263 -14.59 -44.35 -21.77
N GLY A 264 -14.71 -45.67 -21.53
CA GLY A 264 -13.77 -46.75 -21.85
C GLY A 264 -13.53 -47.02 -23.35
N VAL A 265 -12.78 -48.05 -23.79
CA VAL A 265 -12.61 -49.48 -23.42
C VAL A 265 -11.42 -50.03 -24.30
N PRO A 266 -10.90 -51.29 -24.25
CA PRO A 266 -10.60 -52.28 -23.18
C PRO A 266 -9.11 -52.71 -23.12
N GLY A 267 -8.74 -53.44 -22.06
CA GLY A 267 -7.60 -54.37 -22.08
C GLY A 267 -7.28 -54.97 -20.71
N GLY A 268 -7.89 -56.12 -20.36
CA GLY A 268 -7.46 -56.96 -19.22
C GLY A 268 -6.29 -57.90 -19.61
N PRO A 269 -5.87 -58.86 -18.75
CA PRO A 269 -6.46 -59.27 -17.47
C PRO A 269 -5.46 -59.52 -16.30
N ARG A 270 -6.01 -59.98 -15.16
CA ARG A 270 -5.41 -60.64 -13.97
C ARG A 270 -4.86 -59.73 -12.86
N ALA A 271 -4.89 -60.10 -11.58
CA ALA A 271 -5.73 -60.93 -10.70
C ALA A 271 -5.07 -60.76 -9.30
N ALA A 272 -5.86 -60.57 -8.25
CA ALA A 272 -5.46 -60.47 -6.83
C ALA A 272 -4.92 -61.83 -6.29
N PRO A 273 -4.56 -62.04 -4.98
CA PRO A 273 -4.71 -61.16 -3.79
C PRO A 273 -3.56 -61.17 -2.74
N GLU A 274 -3.81 -60.42 -1.64
CA GLU A 274 -3.19 -60.29 -0.29
C GLU A 274 -2.78 -61.60 0.46
N PRO A 275 -2.34 -61.66 1.76
CA PRO A 275 -2.21 -60.67 2.88
C PRO A 275 -0.83 -60.73 3.64
N SER A 276 -0.48 -60.04 4.75
CA SER A 276 -1.13 -59.81 6.06
C SER A 276 -0.31 -58.93 7.05
N GLN A 277 -1.02 -58.06 7.79
CA GLN A 277 -1.03 -57.78 9.26
C GLN A 277 -0.07 -56.83 10.04
N GLN A 278 -0.74 -56.15 11.00
CA GLN A 278 -0.37 -55.57 12.32
C GLN A 278 -0.27 -54.02 12.40
N ALA A 279 -0.85 -53.26 13.34
CA ALA A 279 -1.86 -53.42 14.41
C ALA A 279 -2.33 -52.02 14.91
N LEU A 280 -3.55 -51.91 15.47
CA LEU A 280 -4.21 -50.75 16.16
C LEU A 280 -4.06 -50.88 17.72
N PRO A 281 -4.63 -50.07 18.68
CA PRO A 281 -5.78 -49.09 18.67
C PRO A 281 -5.59 -47.75 19.47
N ALA A 282 -6.36 -46.65 19.30
CA ALA A 282 -7.73 -46.21 19.74
C ALA A 282 -7.89 -46.01 21.29
N VAL A 283 -8.65 -45.09 21.94
CA VAL A 283 -10.03 -44.51 21.85
C VAL A 283 -10.10 -43.30 22.86
N SER A 284 -10.88 -42.20 22.77
CA SER A 284 -12.32 -42.11 23.15
C SER A 284 -12.99 -40.73 22.95
N SER A 285 -14.25 -40.76 22.48
CA SER A 285 -15.32 -39.73 22.56
C SER A 285 -16.20 -39.95 23.84
N PRO A 286 -17.46 -39.45 24.06
CA PRO A 286 -18.35 -38.58 23.24
C PRO A 286 -19.36 -37.60 23.98
N ALA A 287 -20.22 -36.96 23.15
CA ALA A 287 -21.65 -36.57 23.31
C ALA A 287 -22.03 -35.24 24.05
N ARG A 288 -23.11 -34.46 23.73
CA ARG A 288 -24.33 -34.60 22.87
C ARG A 288 -24.99 -33.20 22.58
N ARG A 289 -25.92 -33.13 21.60
CA ARG A 289 -26.71 -31.99 21.00
C ARG A 289 -28.01 -31.60 21.79
N PRO A 290 -29.07 -30.90 21.25
CA PRO A 290 -29.26 -29.84 20.20
C PRO A 290 -30.22 -28.67 20.63
N ASP A 291 -30.43 -27.62 19.81
CA ASP A 291 -31.76 -27.20 19.26
C ASP A 291 -31.74 -25.86 18.47
N GLU A 292 -32.46 -25.83 17.35
CA GLU A 292 -32.80 -24.71 16.46
C GLU A 292 -34.23 -24.21 16.77
N PRO A 293 -34.66 -22.99 16.34
CA PRO A 293 -35.58 -22.96 15.19
C PRO A 293 -35.47 -21.76 14.23
N VAL A 294 -36.09 -21.95 13.06
CA VAL A 294 -36.19 -21.11 11.84
C VAL A 294 -37.58 -20.43 11.75
N ALA A 295 -37.68 -19.22 11.15
CA ALA A 295 -38.81 -18.60 10.39
C ALA A 295 -38.84 -17.06 10.59
N ALA A 296 -39.34 -16.14 9.74
CA ALA A 296 -39.88 -16.01 8.38
C ALA A 296 -39.94 -14.47 8.07
N ARG A 297 -39.54 -14.00 6.88
CA ARG A 297 -40.35 -13.44 5.76
C ARG A 297 -41.28 -12.22 6.04
N GLU A 298 -41.07 -11.16 5.24
CA GLU A 298 -42.05 -10.24 4.58
C GLU A 298 -41.91 -8.71 4.74
N THR A 299 -41.67 -8.08 3.57
CA THR A 299 -42.25 -6.86 2.96
C THR A 299 -42.13 -5.47 3.58
N GLY A 300 -41.49 -4.56 2.81
CA GLY A 300 -42.12 -3.31 2.35
C GLY A 300 -41.66 -1.98 2.97
N GLY A 301 -41.23 -1.03 2.13
CA GLY A 301 -41.34 0.41 2.41
C GLY A 301 -40.05 1.26 2.35
N GLN A 302 -39.95 2.10 1.32
CA GLN A 302 -38.97 3.19 1.14
C GLN A 302 -38.99 4.16 2.35
N THR A 303 -37.93 4.84 2.77
CA THR A 303 -37.41 6.12 2.19
C THR A 303 -36.19 6.59 3.01
N ARG A 304 -35.27 7.32 2.36
CA ARG A 304 -33.96 7.81 2.83
C ARG A 304 -33.97 8.64 4.13
N SER A 305 -33.00 8.38 5.01
CA SER A 305 -32.29 9.41 5.81
C SER A 305 -30.93 8.87 6.29
N ARG A 306 -29.89 9.71 6.22
CA ARG A 306 -28.52 9.38 6.68
C ARG A 306 -28.52 9.29 8.22
N SER A 307 -28.13 8.15 8.77
CA SER A 307 -27.77 8.01 10.19
C SER A 307 -26.50 7.17 10.33
N ALA A 308 -25.57 7.67 11.15
CA ALA A 308 -24.34 6.98 11.49
C ALA A 308 -24.66 5.66 12.22
N GLN A 309 -24.19 4.53 11.68
CA GLN A 309 -24.27 3.25 12.40
C GLN A 309 -23.36 3.32 13.63
N ALA A 310 -23.98 3.47 14.80
CA ALA A 310 -23.35 3.20 16.07
C ALA A 310 -23.00 1.70 16.12
N GLN A 311 -21.71 1.40 16.03
CA GLN A 311 -21.20 0.06 16.35
C GLN A 311 -21.57 -0.24 17.80
N SER A 312 -22.14 -1.42 18.08
CA SER A 312 -22.39 -1.86 19.45
C SER A 312 -21.05 -2.02 20.17
N ILE A 313 -20.77 -1.10 21.09
CA ILE A 313 -19.61 -1.13 21.96
C ILE A 313 -20.02 -1.89 23.21
N SER A 314 -19.41 -3.05 23.47
CA SER A 314 -19.58 -3.75 24.75
C SER A 314 -18.43 -3.38 25.69
N VAL A 315 -18.77 -2.94 26.90
CA VAL A 315 -17.77 -2.62 27.93
C VAL A 315 -17.27 -3.94 28.51
N VAL A 316 -15.98 -4.23 28.29
CA VAL A 316 -15.29 -5.45 28.78
C VAL A 316 -14.80 -5.23 30.21
N TYR A 317 -14.38 -4.00 30.53
CA TYR A 317 -13.99 -3.62 31.88
C TYR A 317 -14.54 -2.22 32.18
N PRO A 318 -15.42 -2.07 33.19
CA PRO A 318 -15.95 -0.77 33.58
C PRO A 318 -14.84 0.11 34.16
N LYS A 319 -15.04 1.43 34.15
CA LYS A 319 -14.08 2.43 34.63
C LYS A 319 -13.52 2.06 36.01
N GLY A 320 -12.24 1.68 36.05
CA GLY A 320 -11.55 1.19 37.24
C GLY A 320 -10.07 1.57 37.24
N SER A 321 -9.35 1.24 38.31
CA SER A 321 -7.92 1.52 38.42
C SER A 321 -7.10 0.62 37.48
N ILE A 322 -5.96 1.14 37.01
CA ILE A 322 -5.07 0.40 36.10
C ILE A 322 -4.54 -0.89 36.77
N ALA A 323 -4.30 -0.86 38.09
CA ALA A 323 -3.89 -2.02 38.88
C ALA A 323 -4.99 -3.12 38.98
N GLY A 324 -6.26 -2.77 38.78
CA GLY A 324 -7.41 -3.68 38.90
C GLY A 324 -7.79 -4.43 37.63
N LEU A 325 -6.97 -4.37 36.57
CA LEU A 325 -7.27 -5.03 35.30
C LEU A 325 -7.17 -6.56 35.40
N PRO A 326 -8.12 -7.32 34.80
CA PRO A 326 -8.08 -8.79 34.79
C PRO A 326 -6.77 -9.36 34.19
N ASP A 327 -6.37 -10.56 34.61
CA ASP A 327 -5.13 -11.20 34.18
C ASP A 327 -5.07 -11.49 32.67
N GLU A 328 -6.23 -11.64 32.02
CA GLU A 328 -6.36 -11.72 30.56
C GLU A 328 -5.78 -10.50 29.82
N HIS A 329 -5.57 -9.39 30.53
CA HIS A 329 -5.01 -8.14 30.01
C HIS A 329 -3.74 -7.69 30.75
N ALA A 330 -2.98 -8.62 31.36
CA ALA A 330 -1.75 -8.33 32.09
C ALA A 330 -0.71 -7.53 31.29
N SER A 331 -0.55 -7.82 29.99
CA SER A 331 0.36 -7.08 29.10
C SER A 331 -0.05 -5.61 28.90
N ARG A 332 -1.35 -5.30 29.02
CA ARG A 332 -1.84 -3.93 28.97
C ARG A 332 -1.60 -3.22 30.31
N ARG A 333 -1.71 -3.92 31.44
CA ARG A 333 -1.39 -3.34 32.77
C ARG A 333 0.04 -2.86 32.85
N GLU A 334 1.00 -3.68 32.42
CA GLU A 334 2.42 -3.33 32.45
C GLU A 334 2.70 -2.06 31.65
N ARG A 335 2.07 -1.91 30.48
CA ARG A 335 2.19 -0.70 29.65
C ARG A 335 1.52 0.52 30.26
N PHE A 336 0.45 0.34 31.03
CA PHE A 336 -0.29 1.44 31.63
C PHE A 336 0.27 1.84 33.00
N ALA A 337 1.10 1.00 33.63
CA ALA A 337 1.75 1.28 34.90
C ALA A 337 2.57 2.59 34.87
N GLU A 338 3.17 2.94 33.72
CA GLU A 338 3.88 4.22 33.53
C GLU A 338 2.99 5.45 33.84
N LEU A 339 1.67 5.38 33.64
CA LEU A 339 0.76 6.49 33.96
C LEU A 339 0.61 6.68 35.46
N ASP A 340 0.47 5.59 36.22
CA ASP A 340 0.35 5.63 37.67
C ASP A 340 1.69 5.96 38.36
N GLU A 341 2.83 5.61 37.75
CA GLU A 341 4.16 6.04 38.19
C GLU A 341 4.36 7.57 38.06
N LEU A 342 3.86 8.16 36.97
CA LEU A 342 3.96 9.60 36.73
C LEU A 342 2.98 10.41 37.59
N GLN A 343 1.74 9.93 37.71
CA GLN A 343 0.71 10.56 38.51
C GLN A 343 -0.28 9.49 38.99
N PRO A 344 -0.38 9.18 40.29
CA PRO A 344 -1.29 8.13 40.76
C PRO A 344 -2.75 8.53 40.58
N GLY A 345 -3.60 7.54 40.24
CA GLY A 345 -5.05 7.68 40.24
C GLY A 345 -5.70 7.69 38.85
N TRP A 346 -5.01 7.19 37.82
CA TRP A 346 -5.61 7.07 36.50
C TRP A 346 -6.65 5.95 36.45
N GLN A 347 -7.70 6.19 35.67
CA GLN A 347 -8.76 5.21 35.46
C GLN A 347 -8.80 4.77 34.00
N VAL A 348 -9.06 3.49 33.77
CA VAL A 348 -9.12 2.88 32.45
C VAL A 348 -10.44 2.15 32.25
N GLU A 349 -10.99 2.26 31.06
CA GLU A 349 -12.17 1.53 30.61
C GLU A 349 -11.81 0.77 29.33
N LEU A 350 -12.10 -0.53 29.31
CA LEU A 350 -11.85 -1.37 28.15
C LEU A 350 -13.17 -1.64 27.44
N ARG A 351 -13.20 -1.32 26.13
CA ARG A 351 -14.38 -1.43 25.30
C ARG A 351 -14.09 -2.29 24.08
N SER A 352 -14.91 -3.30 23.84
CA SER A 352 -14.82 -4.14 22.65
C SER A 352 -15.73 -3.57 21.56
N ARG A 353 -15.17 -3.40 20.36
CA ARG A 353 -15.97 -3.18 19.15
C ARG A 353 -16.28 -4.55 18.55
N GLY A 354 -17.57 -4.83 18.38
CA GLY A 354 -18.08 -6.15 17.98
C GLY A 354 -17.41 -6.81 16.76
N ALA A 355 -17.67 -8.13 16.62
CA ALA A 355 -17.21 -9.11 15.62
C ALA A 355 -15.68 -9.24 15.35
N GLY A 356 -14.87 -8.22 15.62
CA GLY A 356 -13.43 -8.21 15.32
C GLY A 356 -12.50 -8.46 16.52
N GLY A 357 -13.03 -8.64 17.73
CA GLY A 357 -12.24 -8.91 18.94
C GLY A 357 -11.30 -7.77 19.38
N ALA A 358 -11.36 -6.61 18.73
CA ALA A 358 -10.50 -5.47 19.04
C ALA A 358 -11.00 -4.75 20.31
N VAL A 359 -10.23 -4.92 21.40
CA VAL A 359 -10.43 -4.21 22.67
C VAL A 359 -9.66 -2.90 22.65
N ASP A 360 -10.41 -1.81 22.69
CA ASP A 360 -9.93 -0.43 22.75
C ASP A 360 -9.89 0.05 24.20
N ALA A 361 -8.92 0.90 24.56
CA ALA A 361 -8.74 1.39 25.92
C ALA A 361 -8.95 2.90 25.97
N ALA A 362 -9.89 3.34 26.81
CA ALA A 362 -10.14 4.74 27.09
C ALA A 362 -9.59 5.11 28.47
N PHE A 363 -8.82 6.19 28.54
CA PHE A 363 -8.18 6.67 29.76
C PHE A 363 -8.88 7.91 30.31
N TYR A 364 -8.94 8.00 31.63
CA TYR A 364 -9.52 9.12 32.36
C TYR A 364 -8.53 9.65 33.39
N THR A 365 -8.51 10.98 33.55
CA THR A 365 -7.67 11.65 34.56
C THR A 365 -8.11 11.26 35.97
N PRO A 366 -7.28 11.52 37.01
CA PRO A 366 -7.69 11.37 38.41
C PRO A 366 -8.90 12.23 38.81
N ALA A 367 -9.19 13.31 38.06
CA ALA A 367 -10.37 14.15 38.24
C ALA A 367 -11.62 13.59 37.53
N GLY A 368 -11.48 12.53 36.74
CA GLY A 368 -12.56 11.84 36.05
C GLY A 368 -12.79 12.25 34.60
N ASP A 369 -11.98 13.17 34.04
CA ASP A 369 -12.12 13.68 32.67
C ASP A 369 -11.64 12.67 31.63
N ALA A 370 -12.36 12.56 30.51
CA ALA A 370 -12.02 11.62 29.44
C ALA A 370 -10.87 12.15 28.57
N VAL A 371 -9.75 11.42 28.52
CA VAL A 371 -8.56 11.75 27.73
C VAL A 371 -8.48 10.95 26.42
N GLY A 372 -9.24 9.87 26.34
CA GLY A 372 -9.32 9.01 25.17
C GLY A 372 -8.12 8.06 25.10
N ALA A 373 -7.23 8.23 24.11
CA ALA A 373 -6.14 7.30 23.84
C ALA A 373 -4.94 7.43 24.80
N PHE A 374 -4.18 6.34 24.96
CA PHE A 374 -3.00 6.26 25.85
C PHE A 374 -1.95 7.36 25.60
N ALA A 375 -1.70 7.72 24.34
CA ALA A 375 -0.70 8.74 23.99
C ALA A 375 -1.06 10.13 24.56
N ASN A 376 -2.35 10.46 24.61
CA ASN A 376 -2.83 11.71 25.19
C ASN A 376 -2.71 11.68 26.72
N ALA A 377 -3.09 10.57 27.34
CA ALA A 377 -2.94 10.36 28.78
C ALA A 377 -1.49 10.50 29.24
N ARG A 378 -0.54 9.88 28.50
CA ARG A 378 0.90 9.96 28.82
C ARG A 378 1.45 11.38 28.71
N ARG A 379 1.03 12.13 27.67
CA ARG A 379 1.44 13.52 27.49
C ARG A 379 0.96 14.40 28.65
N GLN A 380 -0.26 14.18 29.12
CA GLN A 380 -0.84 14.93 30.24
C GLN A 380 -0.19 14.55 31.58
N ALA A 381 0.05 13.26 31.83
CA ALA A 381 0.78 12.81 33.02
C ALA A 381 2.21 13.39 33.11
N LEU A 382 2.93 13.45 31.99
CA LEU A 382 4.26 14.08 31.91
C LEU A 382 4.23 15.60 32.17
N GLN A 383 3.17 16.29 31.72
CA GLN A 383 3.01 17.73 31.99
C GLN A 383 2.72 18.00 33.46
N SER A 384 1.86 17.19 34.09
CA SER A 384 1.54 17.30 35.52
C SER A 384 2.73 16.91 36.41
N SER A 385 3.56 15.95 35.99
CA SER A 385 4.81 15.61 36.69
C SER A 385 5.83 16.75 36.65
N LYS A 386 5.94 17.49 35.55
CA LYS A 386 6.84 18.65 35.42
C LYS A 386 6.39 19.90 36.19
N GLN A 387 5.12 19.99 36.58
CA GLN A 387 4.56 21.11 37.34
C GLN A 387 4.62 20.91 38.86
N ARG A 388 5.05 19.74 39.34
CA ARG A 388 5.21 19.44 40.77
C ARG A 388 6.59 19.72 41.30
#